data_AF-A0A061GXM3-F1
#
_entry.id   AF-A0A061GXM3-F1
#
_cell.length_a   1.000
_cell.length_b   1.000
_cell.length_c   1.000
_cell.angle_alpha   90.00
_cell.angle_beta   90.00
_cell.angle_gamma   90.00
#
_symmetry.space_group_name_H-M   'P 1'
#
loop_
_entity.id
_entity.type
_entity.pdbx_description
1 polymer ?
#
loop_
_entity_poly.entity_id
_entity_poly.type
_entity_poly.pdbx_seq_one_letter_code
_entity_poly.pdbx_strand_id
1 'polypeptide(L)'
;MYVRVYGQLKSIQSRRTLHTFSIRPLTDFNEIVNHFAECIYVHLYNTKLRGGVTTQPQVTNSVVSNPIKGYQTNLSNQLSGQYNTDEQQILGVSSMVLNYLRRPACLASETGVRSDVVARELNISLDKIRTTLEYLSSEGLVYTTTDDHYKFTDA
;
A
#
# COMPACT_ATOMS: atom_id res chain seq x y z
N MET A 1 -22.26 11.43 23.66
CA MET A 1 -21.63 10.18 24.15
C MET A 1 -20.83 9.60 22.99
N TYR A 2 -19.53 9.37 23.17
CA TYR A 2 -18.67 8.77 22.14
C TYR A 2 -18.43 7.29 22.44
N VAL A 3 -18.35 6.48 21.39
CA VAL A 3 -18.10 5.03 21.48
C VAL A 3 -17.05 4.60 20.46
N ARG A 4 -16.23 3.59 20.81
CA ARG A 4 -15.33 2.88 19.92
C ARG A 4 -16.04 1.62 19.46
N VAL A 5 -16.05 1.40 18.16
CA VAL A 5 -16.82 0.35 17.50
C VAL A 5 -15.86 -0.52 16.71
N TYR A 6 -15.89 -1.83 16.94
CA TYR A 6 -15.16 -2.80 16.15
C TYR A 6 -16.14 -3.69 15.39
N GLY A 7 -15.92 -3.85 14.09
CA GLY A 7 -16.83 -4.58 13.22
C GLY A 7 -16.26 -4.87 11.84
N GLN A 8 -16.97 -5.72 11.12
CA GLN A 8 -16.69 -6.03 9.72
C GLN A 8 -17.56 -5.16 8.81
N LEU A 9 -16.92 -4.37 7.96
CA LEU A 9 -17.62 -3.59 6.95
C LEU A 9 -18.04 -4.50 5.78
N LYS A 10 -19.32 -4.48 5.41
CA LYS A 10 -19.88 -5.15 4.23
C LYS A 10 -20.57 -4.10 3.35
N SER A 11 -20.54 -4.31 2.04
CA SER A 11 -21.26 -3.48 1.08
C SER A 11 -22.15 -4.38 0.23
N ILE A 12 -23.47 -4.20 0.31
CA ILE A 12 -24.45 -4.98 -0.45
C ILE A 12 -25.37 -3.97 -1.15
N GLN A 13 -25.46 -4.05 -2.49
CA GLN A 13 -26.33 -3.18 -3.30
C GLN A 13 -26.16 -1.68 -2.97
N SER A 14 -24.92 -1.19 -2.93
CA SER A 14 -24.56 0.20 -2.58
C SER A 14 -24.86 0.63 -1.14
N ARG A 15 -25.41 -0.26 -0.31
CA ARG A 15 -25.58 -0.03 1.13
C ARG A 15 -24.39 -0.59 1.90
N ARG A 16 -23.69 0.29 2.61
CA ARG A 16 -22.62 -0.09 3.53
C ARG A 16 -23.22 -0.44 4.88
N THR A 17 -22.99 -1.66 5.35
CA THR A 17 -23.42 -2.14 6.66
C THR A 17 -22.19 -2.52 7.47
N LEU A 18 -22.19 -2.16 8.75
CA LEU A 18 -21.14 -2.56 9.69
C LEU A 18 -21.70 -3.66 10.59
N HIS A 19 -21.15 -4.86 10.47
CA HIS A 19 -21.46 -5.95 11.40
C HIS A 19 -20.56 -5.84 12.62
N THR A 20 -21.11 -5.31 13.71
CA THR A 20 -20.37 -4.97 14.91
C THR A 20 -20.23 -6.17 15.85
N PHE A 21 -19.03 -6.37 16.41
CA PHE A 21 -18.80 -7.39 17.44
C PHE A 21 -18.38 -6.80 18.79
N SER A 22 -17.96 -5.53 18.85
CA SER A 22 -17.63 -4.86 20.10
C SER A 22 -17.96 -3.36 20.03
N ILE A 23 -18.59 -2.85 21.09
CA ILE A 23 -18.91 -1.44 21.28
C ILE A 23 -18.49 -1.07 22.71
N ARG A 24 -17.66 -0.04 22.85
CA ARG A 24 -17.18 0.45 24.14
C ARG A 24 -17.37 1.96 24.25
N PRO A 25 -17.93 2.49 25.35
CA PRO A 25 -17.92 3.94 25.59
C PRO A 25 -16.49 4.45 25.75
N LEU A 26 -16.22 5.63 25.18
CA LEU A 26 -14.92 6.29 25.38
C LEU A 26 -14.90 6.94 26.76
N THR A 27 -13.82 6.67 27.49
CA THR A 27 -13.51 7.27 28.79
C THR A 27 -12.51 8.41 28.67
N ASP A 28 -11.63 8.34 27.66
CA ASP A 28 -10.65 9.37 27.31
C ASP A 28 -10.95 9.91 25.90
N PHE A 29 -11.02 11.23 25.76
CA PHE A 29 -11.26 11.90 24.48
C PHE A 29 -10.03 11.92 23.58
N ASN A 30 -8.82 11.71 24.11
CA ASN A 30 -7.60 11.57 23.31
C ASN A 30 -7.69 10.39 22.33
N GLU A 31 -8.49 9.37 22.64
CA GLU A 31 -8.75 8.24 21.76
C GLU A 31 -9.34 8.64 20.40
N ILE A 32 -10.07 9.75 20.34
CA ILE A 32 -10.67 10.27 19.10
C ILE A 32 -9.58 10.83 18.20
N VAL A 33 -8.69 11.66 18.74
CA VAL A 33 -7.58 12.26 17.99
C VAL A 33 -6.60 11.16 17.56
N ASN A 34 -6.30 10.21 18.45
CA ASN A 34 -5.49 9.05 18.11
C ASN A 34 -6.13 8.22 16.99
N HIS A 35 -7.45 8.01 17.01
CA HIS A 35 -8.14 7.31 15.93
C HIS A 35 -8.00 8.02 14.58
N PHE A 36 -8.07 9.35 14.53
CA PHE A 36 -7.82 10.09 13.28
C PHE A 36 -6.39 9.94 12.78
N ALA A 37 -5.40 10.03 13.68
CA ALA A 37 -4.00 9.83 13.34
C ALA A 37 -3.76 8.40 12.82
N GLU A 38 -4.31 7.38 13.49
CA GLU A 38 -4.29 5.97 13.05
C GLU A 38 -4.92 5.81 11.66
N CYS A 39 -6.08 6.40 11.40
CA CYS A 39 -6.73 6.33 10.10
C CYS A 39 -5.87 6.92 8.98
N ILE A 40 -5.25 8.08 9.23
CA ILE A 40 -4.34 8.73 8.27
C ILE A 40 -3.13 7.85 8.02
N TYR A 41 -2.48 7.37 9.08
CA TYR A 41 -1.32 6.48 9.01
C TYR A 41 -1.62 5.21 8.24
N VAL A 42 -2.69 4.48 8.62
CA VAL A 42 -3.09 3.22 7.98
C VAL A 42 -3.50 3.44 6.52
N HIS A 43 -4.18 4.55 6.22
CA HIS A 43 -4.51 4.89 4.83
C HIS A 43 -3.25 5.15 4.00
N LEU A 44 -2.33 5.98 4.50
CA LEU A 44 -1.07 6.27 3.81
C LEU A 44 -0.24 5.00 3.63
N TYR A 45 -0.07 4.20 4.67
CA TYR A 45 0.65 2.93 4.64
C TYR A 45 0.06 1.97 3.60
N ASN A 46 -1.25 1.78 3.60
CA ASN A 46 -1.92 0.89 2.64
C ASN A 46 -1.89 1.42 1.21
N THR A 47 -2.02 2.74 1.01
CA THR A 47 -1.97 3.36 -0.32
C THR A 47 -0.55 3.33 -0.89
N LYS A 48 0.48 3.59 -0.07
CA LYS A 48 1.90 3.47 -0.45
C LYS A 48 2.26 2.03 -0.83
N LEU A 49 1.89 1.03 -0.02
CA LEU A 49 2.19 -0.38 -0.30
C LEU A 49 1.37 -0.96 -1.45
N ARG A 50 0.17 -0.44 -1.73
CA ARG A 50 -0.69 -0.89 -2.83
C ARG A 50 -0.56 -0.05 -4.09
N GLY A 51 0.51 0.74 -4.22
CA GLY A 51 0.88 1.45 -5.45
C GLY A 51 1.14 0.48 -6.60
N GLY A 52 0.09 -0.07 -7.20
CA GLY A 52 0.20 -1.06 -8.28
C GLY A 52 -1.06 -1.87 -8.61
N VAL A 53 -2.19 -1.75 -7.90
CA VAL A 53 -3.46 -2.28 -8.43
C VAL A 53 -4.25 -1.12 -9.03
N THR A 54 -3.88 -0.74 -10.24
CA THR A 54 -4.89 -0.26 -11.18
C THR A 54 -5.95 -1.35 -11.25
N THR A 55 -7.10 -1.17 -10.60
CA THR A 55 -8.31 -1.87 -10.99
C THR A 55 -8.64 -1.35 -12.38
N GLN A 56 -7.98 -1.92 -13.38
CA GLN A 56 -8.34 -1.74 -14.77
C GLN A 56 -9.78 -2.26 -14.87
N PRO A 57 -10.77 -1.44 -15.24
CA PRO A 57 -12.06 -2.00 -15.60
C PRO A 57 -11.80 -2.88 -16.82
N GLN A 58 -12.00 -4.18 -16.64
CA GLN A 58 -11.94 -5.16 -17.71
C GLN A 58 -13.03 -4.77 -18.71
N VAL A 59 -12.62 -4.12 -19.81
CA VAL A 59 -13.48 -3.79 -20.93
C VAL A 59 -13.82 -5.09 -21.66
N THR A 60 -14.92 -5.71 -21.24
CA THR A 60 -15.54 -6.78 -22.01
C THR A 60 -16.23 -6.12 -23.21
N ASN A 61 -15.61 -6.22 -24.38
CA ASN A 61 -16.22 -5.84 -25.65
C ASN A 61 -17.42 -6.76 -25.92
N SER A 62 -18.63 -6.24 -25.66
CA SER A 62 -19.88 -6.81 -26.15
C SER A 62 -20.46 -5.86 -27.19
N VAL A 63 -20.26 -6.19 -28.46
CA VAL A 63 -21.00 -5.60 -29.57
C VAL A 63 -22.46 -6.06 -29.46
N VAL A 64 -23.40 -5.12 -29.66
CA VAL A 64 -24.79 -5.24 -30.17
C VAL A 64 -25.78 -4.34 -29.40
N SER A 65 -26.05 -3.19 -30.02
CA SER A 65 -27.37 -2.56 -30.29
C SER A 65 -28.26 -1.91 -29.19
N ASN A 66 -28.43 -0.60 -29.41
CA ASN A 66 -29.61 0.27 -29.20
C ASN A 66 -29.84 1.06 -27.88
N PRO A 67 -30.45 2.28 -27.98
CA PRO A 67 -30.18 3.40 -27.07
C PRO A 67 -31.42 3.89 -26.32
N ILE A 68 -31.42 3.90 -24.97
CA ILE A 68 -32.38 4.70 -24.20
C ILE A 68 -31.71 5.30 -22.95
N LYS A 69 -31.95 6.60 -22.79
CA LYS A 69 -31.39 7.58 -21.85
C LYS A 69 -31.69 7.27 -20.38
N GLY A 70 -30.81 7.72 -19.47
CA GLY A 70 -31.25 8.27 -18.18
C GLY A 70 -30.36 8.00 -16.96
N TYR A 71 -29.41 8.91 -16.70
CA TYR A 71 -28.87 9.30 -15.39
C TYR A 71 -28.27 8.20 -14.47
N GLN A 72 -26.97 7.93 -14.68
CA GLN A 72 -26.09 7.51 -13.59
C GLN A 72 -25.26 8.70 -13.13
N THR A 73 -25.51 9.15 -11.91
CA THR A 73 -24.65 10.09 -11.18
C THR A 73 -23.38 9.36 -10.78
N ASN A 74 -22.36 9.45 -11.63
CA ASN A 74 -20.99 9.10 -11.27
C ASN A 74 -20.50 10.10 -10.22
N LEU A 75 -20.66 9.76 -8.94
CA LEU A 75 -19.86 10.36 -7.88
C LEU A 75 -18.48 9.71 -7.95
N SER A 76 -17.69 10.19 -8.91
CA SER A 76 -16.28 9.91 -9.01
C SER A 76 -15.59 10.61 -7.83
N ASN A 77 -15.14 9.82 -6.85
CA ASN A 77 -14.07 10.24 -5.96
C ASN A 77 -12.79 10.40 -6.82
N GLN A 78 -12.72 11.53 -7.51
CA GLN A 78 -11.52 12.05 -8.15
C GLN A 78 -10.60 12.58 -7.05
N LEU A 79 -9.93 11.66 -6.34
CA LEU A 79 -8.65 11.94 -5.69
C LEU A 79 -7.59 11.03 -6.33
N SER A 80 -7.60 10.94 -7.65
CA SER A 80 -6.39 10.65 -8.42
C SER A 80 -5.54 11.91 -8.39
N GLY A 81 -4.78 12.08 -7.29
CA GLY A 81 -3.65 12.98 -7.29
C GLY A 81 -2.71 12.55 -8.42
N GLN A 82 -2.39 13.49 -9.30
CA GLN A 82 -1.26 13.39 -10.20
C GLN A 82 0.01 13.32 -9.34
N TYR A 83 0.37 12.12 -8.92
CA TYR A 83 1.68 11.84 -8.37
C TYR A 83 2.58 11.44 -9.55
N ASN A 84 3.76 12.04 -9.57
CA ASN A 84 4.73 11.94 -10.66
C ASN A 84 5.00 10.48 -11.03
N THR A 85 5.08 10.20 -12.33
CA THR A 85 5.31 8.87 -12.92
C THR A 85 6.50 8.11 -12.30
N ASP A 86 7.51 8.83 -11.82
CA ASP A 86 8.72 8.25 -11.24
C ASP A 86 8.51 7.75 -9.79
N GLU A 87 7.73 8.45 -8.98
CA GLU A 87 7.48 8.06 -7.57
C GLU A 87 6.58 6.82 -7.51
N GLN A 88 5.59 6.74 -8.41
CA GLN A 88 4.75 5.54 -8.56
C GLN A 88 5.58 4.32 -9.02
N GLN A 89 6.57 4.53 -9.88
CA GLN A 89 7.47 3.47 -10.34
C GLN A 89 8.39 2.99 -9.20
N ILE A 90 8.93 3.90 -8.38
CA ILE A 90 9.71 3.55 -7.19
C ILE A 90 8.86 2.76 -6.19
N LEU A 91 7.60 3.14 -5.96
CA LEU A 91 6.68 2.40 -5.08
C LEU A 91 6.44 0.96 -5.59
N GLY A 92 6.22 0.79 -6.89
CA GLY A 92 6.08 -0.54 -7.49
C GLY A 92 7.32 -1.42 -7.30
N VAL A 93 8.51 -0.87 -7.54
CA VAL A 93 9.79 -1.58 -7.36
C VAL A 93 10.07 -1.84 -5.88
N SER A 94 9.73 -0.91 -4.99
CA SER A 94 9.94 -1.03 -3.54
C SER A 94 9.26 -2.25 -2.95
N SER A 95 8.05 -2.56 -3.41
CA SER A 95 7.31 -3.76 -2.98
C SER A 95 8.00 -5.06 -3.42
N MET A 96 8.59 -5.08 -4.62
CA MET A 96 9.32 -6.25 -5.13
C MET A 96 10.64 -6.45 -4.37
N VAL A 97 11.37 -5.37 -4.10
CA VAL A 97 12.61 -5.39 -3.32
C VAL A 97 12.34 -5.86 -1.88
N LEU A 98 11.31 -5.33 -1.23
CA LEU A 98 10.90 -5.77 0.12
C LEU A 98 10.55 -7.26 0.17
N ASN A 99 9.73 -7.73 -0.77
CA ASN A 99 9.36 -9.15 -0.83
C ASN A 99 10.57 -10.06 -1.09
N TYR A 100 11.53 -9.60 -1.88
CA TYR A 100 12.78 -10.31 -2.10
C TYR A 100 13.63 -10.38 -0.81
N LEU A 101 13.83 -9.26 -0.13
CA LEU A 101 14.63 -9.19 1.10
C LEU A 101 13.98 -9.95 2.27
N ARG A 102 12.65 -10.13 2.27
CA ARG A 102 11.92 -10.95 3.26
C ARG A 102 12.07 -12.46 3.03
N ARG A 103 12.70 -12.91 1.93
CA ARG A 103 12.90 -14.35 1.69
C ARG A 103 13.77 -14.96 2.80
N PRO A 104 13.52 -16.21 3.23
CA PRO A 104 14.28 -16.85 4.31
C PRO A 104 15.79 -16.86 4.08
N ALA A 105 16.23 -17.05 2.82
CA ALA A 105 17.63 -17.04 2.46
C ALA A 105 18.31 -15.67 2.68
N CYS A 106 17.58 -14.58 2.47
CA CYS A 106 18.07 -13.22 2.69
C CYS A 106 18.10 -12.86 4.18
N LEU A 107 17.10 -13.31 4.94
CA LEU A 107 17.02 -13.11 6.40
C LEU A 107 18.08 -13.92 7.16
N ALA A 108 18.41 -15.12 6.69
CA ALA A 108 19.43 -15.98 7.28
C ALA A 108 20.86 -15.46 7.04
N SER A 109 21.06 -14.57 6.06
CA SER A 109 22.37 -13.94 5.82
C SER A 109 22.71 -13.03 7.00
N GLU A 110 23.88 -13.19 7.63
CA GLU A 110 24.33 -12.31 8.71
C GLU A 110 24.68 -10.91 8.22
N THR A 111 25.26 -10.81 7.01
CA THR A 111 25.71 -9.56 6.41
C THR A 111 24.64 -8.87 5.58
N GLY A 112 23.55 -9.55 5.20
CA GLY A 112 22.50 -9.00 4.33
C GLY A 112 22.71 -9.32 2.86
N VAL A 113 22.08 -8.55 1.96
CA VAL A 113 22.16 -8.75 0.51
C VAL A 113 22.66 -7.50 -0.19
N ARG A 114 23.56 -7.69 -1.17
CA ARG A 114 24.09 -6.58 -1.97
C ARG A 114 23.11 -6.07 -3.02
N SER A 115 23.19 -4.78 -3.33
CA SER A 115 22.30 -4.14 -4.31
C SER A 115 22.41 -4.73 -5.73
N ASP A 116 23.59 -5.20 -6.13
CA ASP A 116 23.85 -5.87 -7.41
C ASP A 116 23.16 -7.23 -7.53
N VAL A 117 23.14 -8.00 -6.45
CA VAL A 117 22.42 -9.28 -6.39
C VAL A 117 20.91 -9.04 -6.51
N VAL A 118 20.38 -8.07 -5.79
CA VAL A 118 18.95 -7.71 -5.87
C VAL A 118 18.57 -7.26 -7.29
N ALA A 119 19.41 -6.43 -7.92
CA ALA A 119 19.21 -5.97 -9.31
C ALA A 119 19.18 -7.13 -10.31
N ARG A 120 20.10 -8.10 -10.17
CA ARG A 120 20.17 -9.28 -11.02
C ARG A 120 18.95 -10.19 -10.85
N GLU A 121 18.55 -10.43 -9.61
CA GLU A 121 17.44 -11.35 -9.30
C GLU A 121 16.06 -10.79 -9.68
N LEU A 122 15.88 -9.46 -9.56
CA LEU A 122 14.65 -8.80 -9.96
C LEU A 122 14.63 -8.36 -11.43
N ASN A 123 15.76 -8.48 -12.14
CA ASN A 123 15.95 -8.01 -13.51
C ASN A 123 15.61 -6.50 -13.67
N ILE A 124 16.09 -5.68 -12.72
CA ILE A 124 15.89 -4.23 -12.66
C ILE A 124 17.25 -3.55 -12.73
N SER A 125 17.33 -2.35 -13.31
CA SER A 125 18.60 -1.61 -13.37
C SER A 125 19.14 -1.30 -11.98
N LEU A 126 20.46 -1.40 -11.82
CA LEU A 126 21.15 -1.18 -10.54
C LEU A 126 20.85 0.21 -9.96
N ASP A 127 20.81 1.22 -10.82
CA ASP A 127 20.49 2.61 -10.43
C ASP A 127 19.11 2.72 -9.78
N LYS A 128 18.08 2.09 -10.37
CA LYS A 128 16.72 2.07 -9.80
C LYS A 128 16.67 1.31 -8.48
N ILE A 129 17.41 0.20 -8.37
CA ILE A 129 17.48 -0.57 -7.13
C ILE A 129 18.15 0.24 -6.02
N ARG A 130 19.24 0.95 -6.30
CA ARG A 130 19.91 1.81 -5.31
C ARG A 130 19.00 2.92 -4.82
N THR A 131 18.38 3.66 -5.73
CA THR A 131 17.39 4.70 -5.38
C THR A 131 16.24 4.13 -4.56
N THR A 132 15.76 2.92 -4.91
CA THR A 132 14.68 2.26 -4.16
C THR A 132 15.14 1.80 -2.78
N LEU A 133 16.36 1.28 -2.63
CA LEU A 133 16.92 0.84 -1.36
C LEU A 133 17.19 2.02 -0.41
N GLU A 134 17.69 3.14 -0.95
CA GLU A 134 17.83 4.40 -0.20
C GLU A 134 16.47 4.89 0.29
N TYR A 135 15.45 4.90 -0.58
CA TYR A 135 14.08 5.23 -0.19
C TYR A 135 13.55 4.32 0.92
N LEU A 136 13.68 3.00 0.75
CA LEU A 136 13.26 2.01 1.76
C LEU A 136 14.01 2.18 3.08
N SER A 137 15.27 2.61 3.02
CA SER A 137 16.07 2.88 4.22
C SER A 137 15.59 4.14 4.94
N SER A 138 15.24 5.18 4.20
CA SER A 138 14.68 6.41 4.77
C SER A 138 13.31 6.20 5.41
N GLU A 139 12.51 5.25 4.90
CA GLU A 139 11.23 4.83 5.51
C GLU A 139 11.43 3.83 6.67
N GLY A 140 12.66 3.41 6.97
CA GLY A 140 12.99 2.50 8.07
C GLY A 140 12.66 1.03 7.81
N LEU A 141 12.28 0.66 6.58
CA LEU A 141 11.89 -0.71 6.23
C LEU A 141 13.09 -1.63 5.94
N VAL A 142 14.23 -1.03 5.59
CA VAL A 142 15.52 -1.72 5.45
C VAL A 142 16.62 -0.92 6.15
N TYR A 143 17.70 -1.60 6.52
CA TYR A 143 18.89 -0.95 7.04
C TYR A 143 20.15 -1.47 6.36
N THR A 144 21.17 -0.62 6.29
CA THR A 144 22.48 -0.95 5.74
C THR A 144 23.37 -1.52 6.83
N THR A 145 23.92 -2.71 6.63
CA THR A 145 24.81 -3.40 7.60
C THR A 145 26.29 -3.08 7.37
N THR A 146 26.69 -3.05 6.11
CA THR A 146 28.04 -2.76 5.61
C THR A 146 27.91 -2.00 4.29
N ASP A 147 29.02 -1.54 3.72
CA ASP A 147 28.99 -0.80 2.46
C ASP A 147 28.27 -1.63 1.36
N ASP A 148 27.16 -1.08 0.88
CA ASP A 148 26.28 -1.67 -0.14
C ASP A 148 25.55 -2.99 0.22
N HIS A 149 25.39 -3.33 1.51
CA HIS A 149 24.58 -4.49 1.96
C HIS A 149 23.35 -4.07 2.76
N TYR A 150 22.20 -4.62 2.38
CA TYR A 150 20.89 -4.26 2.93
C TYR A 150 20.21 -5.44 3.62
N LYS A 151 19.53 -5.15 4.73
CA LYS A 151 18.70 -6.10 5.48
C LYS A 151 17.30 -5.56 5.72
N PHE A 152 16.33 -6.47 5.81
CA PHE A 152 14.98 -6.15 6.22
C PHE A 152 14.92 -5.82 7.72
N THR A 153 14.20 -4.75 8.08
CA THR A 153 13.92 -4.39 9.48
C THR A 153 12.73 -5.21 9.99
N ASP A 154 12.96 -6.08 10.97
CA ASP A 154 11.87 -6.70 11.72
C ASP A 154 11.35 -5.68 12.76
N ALA A 155 10.07 -5.34 12.68
CA ALA A 155 9.43 -4.33 13.53
C ALA A 155 8.64 -4.98 14.67
#